data_AF-W6W369-F1
#
_entry.id   AF-W6W369-F1
#
_cell.length_a   1.000
_cell.length_b   1.000
_cell.length_c   1.000
_cell.angle_alpha   90.00
_cell.angle_beta   90.00
_cell.angle_gamma   90.00
#
_symmetry.space_group_name_H-M   'P 1'
#
loop_
_entity.id
_entity.type
_entity.pdbx_description
1 polymer ?
#
loop_
_entity_poly.entity_id
_entity_poly.type
_entity_poly.pdbx_seq_one_letter_code
_entity_poly.pdbx_strand_id
1 'polypeptide(L)'
;MAVFLVMLECEKVESYNRARKRIQPLVNCKLSGTTWLVEFDGDASELQQHLQEIILQNDSLFIAALNHDWASINMHLARRWLTEKRPTGPV
;
A
#
# COMPACT_ATOMS: atom_id res chain seq x y z
N MET A 1 -8.41 -2.57 -10.80
CA MET A 1 -7.48 -2.17 -9.73
C MET A 1 -8.22 -2.01 -8.42
N ALA A 2 -7.83 -2.78 -7.41
CA ALA A 2 -8.37 -2.67 -6.06
C ALA A 2 -7.44 -1.81 -5.19
N VAL A 3 -7.99 -1.19 -4.15
CA VAL A 3 -7.21 -0.44 -3.16
C VAL A 3 -6.97 -1.34 -1.95
N PHE A 4 -5.72 -1.45 -1.55
CA PHE A 4 -5.29 -2.23 -0.39
C PHE A 4 -4.71 -1.32 0.67
N LEU A 5 -5.09 -1.56 1.93
CA LEU A 5 -4.35 -1.08 3.09
C LEU A 5 -3.16 -2.00 3.31
N VAL A 6 -1.96 -1.44 3.30
CA VAL A 6 -0.71 -2.14 3.56
C VAL A 6 -0.09 -1.57 4.82
N MET A 7 0.11 -2.42 5.82
CA MET A 7 0.80 -2.08 7.07
C MET A 7 1.98 -3.01 7.27
N LEU A 8 3.12 -2.44 7.63
CA LEU A 8 4.34 -3.17 7.93
C LEU A 8 4.78 -2.90 9.36
N GLU A 9 5.00 -3.93 10.13
CA GLU A 9 5.69 -3.83 11.40
C GLU A 9 7.10 -4.34 11.18
N CYS A 10 8.06 -3.41 11.21
CA CYS A 10 9.47 -3.73 10.98
C CYS A 10 10.22 -3.68 12.32
N GLU A 11 11.00 -4.71 12.62
CA GLU A 11 11.92 -4.67 13.77
C GLU A 11 13.13 -3.77 13.47
N LYS A 12 13.54 -3.73 12.20
CA LYS A 12 14.75 -3.03 11.73
C LYS A 12 14.46 -1.98 10.65
N VAL A 13 15.24 -0.91 10.65
CA VAL A 13 15.11 0.20 9.68
C VAL A 13 15.39 -0.26 8.25
N GLU A 14 16.26 -1.26 8.06
CA GLU A 14 16.58 -1.84 6.76
C GLU A 14 15.37 -2.47 6.08
N SER A 15 14.48 -3.12 6.84
CA SER A 15 13.23 -3.69 6.33
C SER A 15 12.27 -2.62 5.85
N TYR A 16 12.11 -1.54 6.63
CA TYR A 16 11.34 -0.38 6.20
C TYR A 16 11.90 0.24 4.91
N ASN A 17 13.22 0.40 4.80
CA ASN A 17 13.85 0.97 3.61
C ASN A 17 13.63 0.12 2.35
N ARG A 18 13.69 -1.21 2.49
CA ARG A 18 13.38 -2.14 1.38
C ARG A 18 11.90 -2.07 0.99
N ALA A 19 11.01 -2.07 1.97
CA ALA A 19 9.58 -1.94 1.72
C ALA A 19 9.22 -0.65 1.01
N ARG A 20 9.75 0.47 1.49
CA ARG A 20 9.55 1.76 0.84
C ARG A 20 10.00 1.74 -0.62
N LYS A 21 11.17 1.16 -0.93
CA LYS A 21 11.67 1.02 -2.31
C LYS A 21 10.78 0.15 -3.19
N ARG A 22 10.13 -0.87 -2.63
CA ARG A 22 9.25 -1.78 -3.38
C ARG A 22 7.85 -1.22 -3.60
N ILE A 23 7.33 -0.45 -2.62
CA ILE A 23 6.00 0.18 -2.69
C ILE A 23 6.04 1.45 -3.55
N GLN A 24 7.14 2.20 -3.54
CA GLN A 24 7.24 3.50 -4.22
C GLN A 24 6.90 3.49 -5.73
N PRO A 25 7.25 2.45 -6.52
CA PRO A 25 6.86 2.34 -7.92
C PRO A 25 5.38 2.00 -8.13
N LEU A 26 4.71 1.46 -7.12
CA LEU A 26 3.28 1.18 -7.18
C LEU A 26 2.50 2.48 -7.04
N VAL A 27 1.27 2.47 -7.53
CA VAL A 27 0.34 3.57 -7.33
C VAL A 27 -0.06 3.59 -5.85
N ASN A 28 0.56 4.47 -5.05
CA ASN A 28 0.43 4.42 -3.59
C ASN A 28 0.13 5.80 -2.95
N CYS A 29 -0.41 5.78 -1.74
CA CYS A 29 -0.54 6.92 -0.84
C CYS A 29 0.04 6.56 0.51
N LYS A 30 1.07 7.28 0.96
CA LYS A 30 1.58 7.09 2.31
C LYS A 30 0.63 7.74 3.33
N LEU A 31 0.14 6.97 4.29
CA LEU A 31 -0.74 7.47 5.35
C LEU A 31 0.07 8.00 6.53
N SER A 32 0.79 7.12 7.20
CA SER A 32 1.64 7.45 8.35
C SER A 32 2.63 6.31 8.59
N GLY A 33 3.79 6.60 9.20
CA GLY A 33 4.77 5.59 9.61
C GLY A 33 5.09 4.56 8.50
N THR A 34 4.66 3.33 8.75
CA THR A 34 4.81 2.13 7.92
C THR A 34 3.48 1.66 7.31
N THR A 35 2.57 2.60 7.08
CA THR A 35 1.23 2.36 6.52
C THR A 35 1.04 3.09 5.20
N TRP A 36 0.54 2.36 4.20
CA TRP A 36 0.24 2.86 2.86
C TRP A 36 -1.13 2.39 2.40
N LEU A 37 -1.73 3.17 1.50
CA LEU A 37 -2.70 2.65 0.55
C LEU A 37 -1.98 2.33 -0.75
N VAL A 38 -2.35 1.23 -1.39
CA VAL A 38 -1.77 0.77 -2.65
C VAL A 38 -2.91 0.40 -3.59
N GLU A 39 -2.94 1.02 -4.77
CA GLU A 39 -3.71 0.53 -5.91
C GLU A 39 -2.89 -0.55 -6.61
N PHE A 40 -3.46 -1.75 -6.72
CA PHE A 40 -2.80 -2.89 -7.34
C PHE A 40 -3.73 -3.56 -8.34
N ASP A 41 -3.14 -4.03 -9.44
CA ASP A 41 -3.84 -4.81 -10.46
C ASP A 41 -3.63 -6.29 -10.17
N GLY A 42 -4.46 -6.82 -9.28
CA GLY A 42 -4.37 -8.15 -8.72
C GLY A 42 -5.12 -8.27 -7.39
N ASP A 43 -4.99 -9.41 -6.74
CA ASP A 43 -5.58 -9.65 -5.42
C ASP A 43 -4.59 -9.43 -4.26
N ALA A 44 -5.08 -9.63 -3.03
CA ALA A 44 -4.27 -9.44 -1.83
C ALA A 44 -3.11 -10.44 -1.72
N SER A 45 -3.27 -11.66 -2.22
CA SER A 45 -2.25 -12.70 -2.19
C SER A 45 -1.13 -12.42 -3.19
N GLU A 46 -1.47 -11.92 -4.37
CA GLU A 46 -0.48 -11.47 -5.36
C GLU A 46 0.31 -10.25 -4.84
N LEU A 47 -0.38 -9.29 -4.23
CA LEU A 47 0.28 -8.16 -3.58
C LEU A 47 1.16 -8.60 -2.41
N GLN A 48 0.69 -9.57 -1.61
CA GLN A 48 1.49 -10.17 -0.54
C GLN A 48 2.76 -10.78 -1.11
N GLN A 49 2.66 -11.63 -2.13
CA GLN A 49 3.82 -12.28 -2.74
C GLN A 49 4.82 -11.25 -3.28
N HIS A 50 4.33 -10.17 -3.92
CA HIS A 50 5.15 -9.07 -4.41
C HIS A 50 5.93 -8.33 -3.30
N LEU A 51 5.33 -8.26 -2.10
CA LEU A 51 5.89 -7.62 -0.91
C LEU A 51 6.53 -8.62 0.05
N GLN A 52 6.48 -9.94 -0.18
CA GLN A 52 7.00 -10.91 0.78
C GLN A 52 8.53 -11.00 0.74
N GLU A 53 9.12 -10.81 -0.45
CA GLU A 53 10.57 -10.89 -0.67
C GLU A 53 11.39 -9.85 0.12
N ILE A 54 10.73 -8.80 0.64
CA ILE A 54 11.35 -7.70 1.39
C ILE A 54 11.20 -7.82 2.92
N ILE A 55 10.37 -8.77 3.39
CA ILE A 55 10.04 -8.99 4.81
C ILE A 55 11.09 -9.93 5.42
N LEU A 56 11.70 -9.54 6.53
CA LEU A 56 12.58 -10.43 7.30
C LEU A 56 11.78 -11.30 8.27
N GLN A 57 12.43 -12.33 8.82
CA GLN A 57 11.82 -13.35 9.68
C GLN A 57 11.00 -12.82 10.87
N ASN A 58 11.30 -11.60 11.37
CA ASN A 58 10.61 -11.01 12.52
C ASN A 58 9.72 -9.81 12.14
N ASP A 59 9.60 -9.49 10.85
CA ASP A 59 8.72 -8.42 10.39
C ASP A 59 7.31 -8.97 10.13
N SER A 60 6.29 -8.14 10.30
CA SER A 60 4.89 -8.50 9.99
C SER A 60 4.35 -7.64 8.86
N LEU A 61 3.61 -8.27 7.95
CA LEU A 61 2.89 -7.59 6.87
C LEU A 61 1.40 -7.87 6.99
N PHE A 62 0.62 -6.80 6.98
CA PHE A 62 -0.82 -6.85 6.92
C PHE A 62 -1.30 -6.21 5.62
N ILE A 63 -2.16 -6.93 4.89
CA ILE A 63 -2.79 -6.47 3.65
C ILE A 63 -4.29 -6.71 3.76
N ALA A 64 -5.07 -5.65 3.52
CA ALA A 64 -6.52 -5.75 3.47
C ALA A 64 -7.07 -4.99 2.26
N ALA A 65 -7.92 -5.65 1.48
CA ALA A 65 -8.69 -4.97 0.45
C ALA A 65 -9.69 -4.01 1.10
N LEU A 66 -9.76 -2.78 0.59
CA LEU A 66 -10.70 -1.78 1.06
C LEU A 66 -11.87 -1.64 0.10
N ASN A 67 -13.07 -1.49 0.66
CA ASN A 67 -14.19 -0.97 -0.10
C ASN A 67 -13.90 0.51 -0.44
N HIS A 68 -13.85 0.82 -1.74
CA HIS A 68 -13.46 2.14 -2.23
C HIS A 68 -14.41 3.24 -1.77
N ASP A 69 -15.72 3.02 -1.86
CA ASP A 69 -16.74 3.99 -1.47
C ASP A 69 -16.60 4.36 0.00
N TRP A 70 -16.49 3.35 0.87
CA TRP A 70 -16.27 3.54 2.28
C TRP A 70 -14.95 4.28 2.56
N ALA A 71 -13.85 3.89 1.91
CA ALA A 71 -12.54 4.50 2.14
C ALA A 71 -12.51 5.97 1.70
N SER A 72 -13.11 6.31 0.55
CA SER A 72 -13.14 7.66 0.00
C SER A 72 -13.84 8.67 0.93
N ILE A 73 -14.78 8.20 1.75
CA ILE A 73 -15.52 8.99 2.74
C ILE A 73 -14.76 9.06 4.07
N ASN A 74 -14.24 7.93 4.55
CA ASN A 74 -13.76 7.78 5.93
C ASN A 74 -12.24 7.96 6.09
N MET A 75 -11.42 7.77 5.05
CA MET A 75 -9.96 7.93 5.13
C MET A 75 -9.53 9.35 4.76
N HIS A 76 -9.77 10.31 5.66
CA HIS A 76 -9.55 11.74 5.41
C HIS A 76 -8.14 12.09 4.90
N LEU A 77 -7.08 11.43 5.42
CA LEU A 77 -5.70 11.67 5.01
C LEU A 77 -5.41 11.28 3.56
N ALA A 78 -6.12 10.29 3.02
CA ALA A 78 -5.99 9.83 1.64
C ALA A 78 -7.16 10.21 0.75
N ARG A 79 -8.13 10.96 1.26
CA ARG A 79 -9.37 11.31 0.55
C ARG A 79 -9.07 11.85 -0.84
N ARG A 80 -8.15 12.81 -0.95
CA ARG A 80 -7.76 13.41 -2.22
C ARG A 80 -7.26 12.36 -3.21
N TRP A 81 -6.34 11.49 -2.79
CA TRP A 81 -5.78 10.40 -3.60
C TRP A 81 -6.84 9.35 -3.99
N LEU A 82 -7.82 9.08 -3.13
CA LEU A 82 -8.92 8.14 -3.39
C LEU A 82 -9.96 8.71 -4.38
N THR A 83 -10.21 10.03 -4.33
CA THR A 83 -11.27 10.66 -5.13
C THR A 83 -10.77 11.29 -6.43
N GLU A 84 -9.49 11.66 -6.51
CA GLU A 84 -8.91 12.20 -7.73
C GLU A 84 -8.85 11.10 -8.77
N LYS A 85 -9.64 11.24 -9.84
CA LYS A 85 -9.47 10.44 -11.05
C LYS A 85 -8.06 10.72 -11.58
N ARG A 86 -7.11 9.81 -11.34
CA ARG A 86 -5.81 9.87 -11.99
C ARG A 86 -6.06 9.88 -13.50
N PRO A 87 -5.43 10.80 -14.27
CA PRO A 87 -5.43 10.67 -15.71
C PRO A 87 -4.84 9.28 -16.04
N THR A 88 -5.62 8.49 -16.78
CA THR A 88 -5.20 7.21 -17.33
C THR A 88 -4.11 7.46 -18.37
N GLY A 89 -2.84 7.28 -18.02
CA GLY A 89 -1.76 7.23 -19.02
C GLY A 89 -0.36 7.64 -18.50
N PRO A 90 0.71 7.10 -19.10
CA PRO A 90 2.07 7.30 -18.63
C PRO A 90 2.58 8.70 -19.02
N VAL A 91 3.39 9.30 -18.14
CA VAL A 91 4.33 10.38 -18.48
C VAL A 91 5.71 9.76 -18.61
#